data_AF-A0A5V0IXS9-F1
#
_entry.id   AF-A0A5V0IXS9-F1
#
_cell.length_a   1.000
_cell.length_b   1.000
_cell.length_c   1.000
_cell.angle_alpha   90.00
_cell.angle_beta   90.00
_cell.angle_gamma   90.00
#
_symmetry.space_group_name_H-M   'P 1'
#
loop_
_entity.id
_entity.type
_entity.pdbx_description
1 polymer ?
#
loop_
_entity_poly.entity_id
_entity_poly.type
_entity_poly.pdbx_seq_one_letter_code
_entity_poly.pdbx_strand_id
1 'polypeptide(L)' 'MLLDEANAITADWRTELALGIISDVDKAKLIAWIEYIKAVKAVDTTTAPDIIWPAPHET' A
#
# COMPACT_ATOMS: atom_id res chain seq x y z
N MET A 1 8.48 5.70 0.72
CA MET A 1 8.09 4.27 0.68
C MET A 1 6.58 4.25 0.50
N LEU A 2 6.03 3.57 -0.52
CA LEU A 2 4.60 3.67 -0.91
C LEU A 2 3.61 3.40 0.25
N LEU A 3 4.01 2.55 1.21
CA LEU A 3 3.23 2.27 2.41
C LEU A 3 3.14 3.44 3.38
N ASP A 4 4.20 4.22 3.52
CA ASP A 4 4.22 5.38 4.42
C ASP A 4 3.32 6.49 3.88
N GLU A 5 3.32 6.68 2.56
CA GLU A 5 2.45 7.65 1.89
C GLU A 5 0.98 7.25 2.03
N ALA A 6 0.63 5.99 1.78
CA ALA A 6 -0.72 5.46 2.00
C ALA A 6 -1.17 5.61 3.48
N ASN A 7 -0.25 5.41 4.43
CA ASN A 7 -0.53 5.62 5.85
C ASN A 7 -0.73 7.10 6.21
N ALA A 8 0.02 8.01 5.60
CA ALA A 8 -0.14 9.44 5.80
C ALA A 8 -1.47 9.94 5.22
N ILE A 9 -1.82 9.54 4.00
CA ILE A 9 -3.08 9.91 3.33
C ILE A 9 -4.31 9.46 4.13
N THR A 10 -4.22 8.31 4.81
CA THR A 10 -5.35 7.73 5.56
C THR A 10 -5.40 8.10 7.04
N ALA A 11 -4.46 8.92 7.54
CA ALA A 11 -4.33 9.21 8.98
C ALA A 11 -5.55 9.94 9.55
N ASP A 12 -6.04 10.96 8.84
CA ASP A 12 -7.19 11.76 9.29
C ASP A 12 -8.47 10.93 9.29
N TRP A 13 -8.72 10.16 8.21
CA TRP A 13 -9.87 9.25 8.14
C TRP A 13 -9.86 8.18 9.23
N ARG A 14 -8.69 7.67 9.64
CA ARG A 14 -8.60 6.73 10.78
C ARG A 14 -8.99 7.40 12.10
N THR A 15 -8.65 8.67 12.27
CA THR A 15 -9.03 9.47 13.44
C THR A 15 -10.53 9.76 13.44
N GLU A 16 -11.09 10.20 12.31
CA GLU A 16 -12.52 10.41 12.14
C GLU A 16 -13.34 9.13 12.36
N LEU A 17 -12.85 7.98 11.87
CA LEU A 17 -13.47 6.67 12.10
C LEU A 17 -13.46 6.31 13.59
N ALA A 18 -12.33 6.53 14.28
CA ALA A 18 -12.21 6.26 15.72
C ALA A 18 -13.13 7.15 16.57
N LEU A 19 -13.39 8.38 16.12
CA LEU A 19 -14.33 9.32 16.75
C LEU A 19 -15.79 9.09 16.32
N GLY A 20 -16.04 8.23 15.33
CA GLY A 20 -17.38 7.96 14.81
C GLY A 20 -17.97 9.10 13.96
N ILE A 21 -17.13 10.01 13.45
CA ILE A 21 -17.53 11.21 12.70
C ILE A 21 -17.23 11.12 11.20
N ILE A 22 -16.62 10.02 10.74
CA ILE A 22 -16.24 9.84 9.34
C ILE A 22 -17.47 9.83 8.42
N SER A 23 -17.36 10.46 7.25
CA SER A 23 -18.39 10.41 6.21
C SER A 23 -18.44 9.05 5.50
N ASP A 24 -19.58 8.68 4.93
CA ASP A 24 -19.68 7.43 4.14
C ASP A 24 -18.72 7.43 2.93
N VAL A 25 -18.51 8.61 2.32
CA VAL A 25 -17.60 8.79 1.19
C VAL A 25 -16.15 8.52 1.61
N ASP A 26 -15.73 9.08 2.73
CA ASP A 26 -14.35 8.93 3.20
C ASP A 26 -14.11 7.54 3.79
N LYS A 27 -15.13 6.92 4.39
CA LYS A 27 -15.09 5.52 4.79
C LYS A 27 -14.87 4.59 3.59
N ALA A 28 -15.52 4.83 2.46
CA ALA A 28 -15.31 4.06 1.24
C ALA A 28 -13.86 4.21 0.71
N LYS A 29 -13.32 5.43 0.71
CA LYS A 29 -11.90 5.67 0.35
C LYS A 29 -10.94 4.98 1.30
N LEU A 30 -11.20 5.04 2.60
CA LEU A 30 -10.38 4.40 3.63
C LEU A 30 -10.33 2.88 3.42
N ILE A 31 -11.47 2.24 3.09
CA ILE A 31 -11.53 0.81 2.77
C ILE A 31 -10.62 0.49 1.57
N ALA A 32 -10.76 1.23 0.46
CA ALA A 32 -9.96 1.02 -0.74
C ALA A 32 -8.45 1.16 -0.47
N TRP A 33 -8.04 2.14 0.34
CA TRP A 33 -6.64 2.29 0.72
C TRP A 33 -6.14 1.16 1.61
N ILE A 34 -6.94 0.67 2.56
CA ILE A 34 -6.56 -0.48 3.39
C ILE A 34 -6.43 -1.74 2.54
N GLU A 35 -7.29 -1.94 1.55
CA GLU A 35 -7.18 -3.03 0.58
C GLU A 35 -5.90 -2.92 -0.26
N TYR A 36 -5.57 -1.74 -0.76
CA TYR A 36 -4.30 -1.48 -1.46
C TYR A 36 -3.09 -1.83 -0.57
N ILE A 37 -3.06 -1.36 0.68
CA ILE A 37 -1.99 -1.66 1.62
C ILE A 37 -1.87 -3.18 1.87
N LYS A 38 -3.00 -3.88 2.00
CA LYS A 38 -3.02 -5.34 2.15
C LYS A 38 -2.46 -6.03 0.90
N ALA A 39 -2.87 -5.60 -0.29
CA ALA A 39 -2.37 -6.15 -1.55
C ALA A 39 -0.86 -5.95 -1.69
N VAL A 40 -0.36 -4.73 -1.41
CA VAL A 40 1.08 -4.43 -1.45
C VAL A 40 1.86 -5.27 -0.43
N LYS A 41 1.33 -5.49 0.77
CA LYS A 41 1.94 -6.37 1.79
C LYS A 41 1.88 -7.86 1.44
N ALA A 42 0.85 -8.28 0.69
CA ALA A 42 0.63 -9.66 0.29
C ALA A 42 1.44 -10.06 -0.95
N VAL A 43 2.03 -9.10 -1.66
CA VAL A 43 3.05 -9.40 -2.67
C VAL A 43 4.26 -9.96 -1.92
N ASP A 44 4.35 -11.30 -1.94
CA ASP A 44 5.46 -12.05 -1.39
C ASP A 44 6.68 -11.90 -2.30
N THR A 45 7.53 -10.92 -1.98
CA THR A 45 8.77 -10.66 -2.72
C THR A 45 9.78 -11.80 -2.63
N THR A 46 9.53 -12.83 -1.81
CA THR A 46 10.39 -14.02 -1.71
C THR A 46 10.19 -15.02 -2.86
N THR A 47 9.10 -14.89 -3.62
CA THR A 47 8.81 -15.74 -4.79
C THR A 47 9.33 -15.17 -6.10
N ALA A 48 9.93 -13.97 -6.07
CA ALA A 48 10.65 -13.45 -7.23
C ALA A 48 11.83 -14.41 -7.49
N PRO A 49 11.87 -15.12 -8.63
CA PRO A 49 13.04 -15.92 -8.96
C PRO A 49 14.25 -15.00 -8.99
N ASP A 50 15.40 -15.46 -8.48
CA ASP A 50 16.68 -14.77 -8.64
C ASP A 50 16.83 -14.43 -10.13
N ILE A 51 16.68 -13.14 -10.44
CA ILE A 51 16.76 -12.66 -11.81
C ILE A 51 18.24 -12.71 -12.17
N ILE A 52 18.67 -13.81 -12.79
CA ILE A 52 20.00 -13.88 -13.41
C ILE A 52 19.95 -13.00 -14.65
N TRP A 53 20.40 -11.76 -14.47
CA TRP A 53 20.58 -10.83 -15.57
C TRP A 53 21.74 -11.30 -16.45
N PRO A 54 21.60 -11.28 -17.79
CA PRO A 54 22.71 -11.59 -18.69
C PRO A 54 23.86 -10.62 -18.43
N ALA A 55 25.08 -11.16 -18.41
CA ALA A 55 26.28 -10.35 -18.25
C ALA A 55 26.27 -9.22 -19.29
N PRO A 56 26.54 -7.96 -18.88
CA PRO A 56 26.65 -6.87 -19.83
C PRO A 56 27.72 -7.27 -20.85
N HIS A 57 27.33 -7.31 -22.13
CA HIS A 57 28.25 -7.56 -23.21
C HIS A 57 29.36 -6.50 -23.14
N GLU A 58 30.56 -6.93 -22.78
CA GLU A 58 31.76 -6.11 -22.95
C GLU A 58 32.01 -5.97 -24.46
N THR A 59 32.12 -4.72 -24.91
CA THR A 59 32.68 -4.34 -26.20
C THR A 59 33.90 -3.48 -25.96
#